data_AF-A0A925LAE5-F1
#
_entry.id   AF-A0A925LAE5-F1
#
_cell.length_a   1.000
_cell.length_b   1.000
_cell.length_c   1.000
_cell.angle_alpha   90.00
_cell.angle_beta   90.00
_cell.angle_gamma   90.00
#
_symmetry.space_group_name_H-M   'P 1'
#
loop_
_entity.id
_entity.type
_entity.pdbx_description
1 polymer ?
#
loop_
_entity_poly.entity_id
_entity_poly.type
_entity_poly.pdbx_seq_one_letter_code
_entity_poly.pdbx_strand_id
1 'polypeptide(L)'
;MSGYQDATVVRQHHAEQADGTELRVHLLHGEGSAEGHSCIHRVVSDRSGQLKSDIVYYYRPSIAADFLNADFDLLASGRLMSVNQLHHSEFMLNRRLRAVR
;
A
#
# COMPACT_ATOMS: atom_id res chain seq x y z
N MET A 1 16.85 5.68 -2.44
CA MET A 1 15.50 6.05 -2.00
C MET A 1 15.01 7.20 -2.87
N SER A 2 13.71 7.25 -3.16
CA SER A 2 13.00 8.21 -4.03
C SER A 2 12.95 7.86 -5.52
N GLY A 3 12.19 6.83 -5.88
CA GLY A 3 11.69 6.64 -7.26
C GLY A 3 10.29 7.24 -7.48
N TYR A 4 9.73 7.95 -6.49
CA TYR A 4 8.34 8.42 -6.50
C TYR A 4 8.22 9.89 -6.09
N GLN A 5 9.25 10.69 -6.36
CA GLN A 5 9.13 12.15 -6.27
C GLN A 5 8.07 12.67 -7.24
N ASP A 6 7.81 11.93 -8.32
CA ASP A 6 6.84 12.22 -9.36
C ASP A 6 5.63 11.28 -9.25
N ALA A 7 5.00 11.13 -8.09
CA ALA A 7 3.81 10.28 -7.95
C ALA A 7 2.64 11.04 -7.33
N THR A 8 1.47 10.95 -7.95
CA THR A 8 0.23 11.55 -7.44
C THR A 8 -0.43 10.62 -6.44
N VAL A 9 -0.92 11.17 -5.33
CA VAL A 9 -1.86 10.48 -4.45
C VAL A 9 -3.22 10.45 -5.13
N VAL A 10 -3.68 9.27 -5.52
CA VAL A 10 -5.01 9.10 -6.14
C VAL A 10 -6.08 8.68 -5.12
N ARG A 11 -5.67 7.99 -4.05
CA ARG A 11 -6.54 7.68 -2.90
C ARG A 11 -5.74 7.72 -1.60
N GLN A 12 -6.39 8.10 -0.52
CA GLN A 12 -5.80 8.10 0.81
C GLN A 12 -6.80 7.64 1.87
N HIS A 13 -6.28 6.97 2.89
CA HIS A 13 -7.00 6.58 4.08
C HIS A 13 -6.16 6.94 5.31
N HIS A 14 -6.81 7.45 6.35
CA HIS A 14 -6.21 7.78 7.63
C HIS A 14 -7.07 7.22 8.76
N ALA A 15 -6.43 6.53 9.70
CA ALA A 15 -7.06 6.02 10.91
C ALA A 15 -6.14 6.18 12.12
N GLU A 16 -6.70 6.69 13.21
CA GLU A 16 -6.11 6.61 14.54
C GLU A 16 -6.47 5.26 15.17
N GLN A 17 -5.48 4.59 15.73
CA GLN A 17 -5.66 3.33 16.44
C GLN A 17 -5.90 3.59 17.93
N ALA A 18 -6.53 2.63 18.61
CA ALA A 18 -6.81 2.73 20.05
C ALA A 18 -5.53 2.87 20.90
N ASP A 19 -4.40 2.38 20.38
CA ASP A 19 -3.09 2.55 20.98
C ASP A 19 -2.42 3.89 20.60
N GLY A 20 -3.17 4.88 20.11
CA GLY A 20 -2.67 6.21 19.76
C GLY A 20 -1.66 6.22 18.61
N THR A 21 -1.49 5.12 17.87
CA THR A 21 -0.74 5.10 16.62
C THR A 21 -1.63 5.63 15.49
N GLU A 22 -1.03 6.32 14.52
CA GLU A 22 -1.71 6.74 13.30
C GLU A 22 -1.29 5.86 12.13
N LEU A 23 -2.26 5.37 11.37
CA LEU A 23 -2.05 4.66 10.11
C LEU A 23 -2.54 5.53 8.96
N ARG A 24 -1.66 5.76 7.99
CA ARG A 24 -1.99 6.35 6.69
C ARG A 24 -1.66 5.37 5.59
N VAL A 25 -2.59 5.19 4.65
CA VAL A 25 -2.43 4.36 3.46
C VAL A 25 -2.72 5.23 2.25
N HIS A 26 -1.80 5.27 1.29
CA HIS A 26 -1.92 6.01 0.05
C HIS A 26 -1.87 5.05 -1.13
N LEU A 27 -2.80 5.18 -2.07
CA LEU A 27 -2.64 4.65 -3.41
C LEU A 27 -2.00 5.76 -4.26
N LEU A 28 -0.83 5.47 -4.81
CA LEU A 28 -0.05 6.38 -5.63
C LEU A 28 -0.07 5.91 -7.09
N HIS A 29 -0.14 6.84 -8.02
CA HIS A 29 0.11 6.60 -9.45
C HIS A 29 1.42 7.30 -9.81
N GLY A 30 2.35 6.58 -10.43
CA GLY A 30 3.61 7.16 -10.92
C GLY A 30 3.39 8.07 -12.12
N GLU A 31 4.12 9.17 -12.18
CA GLU A 31 4.19 10.10 -13.30
C GLU A 31 5.61 10.04 -13.91
N GLY A 32 5.78 10.66 -15.08
CA GLY A 32 7.07 10.76 -15.76
C GLY A 32 7.70 9.39 -16.03
N SER A 33 8.86 9.13 -15.42
CA SER A 33 9.58 7.86 -15.62
C SER A 33 8.90 6.63 -15.00
N ALA A 34 7.93 6.85 -14.10
CA ALA A 34 7.13 5.81 -13.47
C ALA A 34 5.69 5.77 -14.00
N GLU A 35 5.41 6.41 -15.14
CA GLU A 35 4.07 6.49 -15.72
C GLU A 35 3.44 5.10 -15.91
N GLY A 36 2.15 5.00 -15.55
CA GLY A 36 1.38 3.77 -15.62
C GLY A 36 1.64 2.81 -14.45
N HIS A 37 2.67 3.00 -13.64
CA HIS A 37 2.85 2.22 -12.43
C HIS A 37 1.97 2.75 -11.29
N SER A 38 1.58 1.85 -10.40
CA SER A 38 0.87 2.24 -9.19
C SER A 38 1.47 1.53 -7.98
N CYS A 39 1.36 2.12 -6.81
CA CYS A 39 1.80 1.48 -5.59
C CYS A 39 0.91 1.85 -4.40
N ILE A 40 0.84 0.97 -3.41
CA ILE A 40 0.21 1.27 -2.13
C ILE A 40 1.31 1.52 -1.10
N HIS A 41 1.39 2.77 -0.64
CA HIS A 41 2.34 3.24 0.33
C HIS A 41 1.68 3.37 1.70
N ARG A 42 2.31 2.80 2.72
CA ARG A 42 1.85 2.88 4.10
C ARG A 42 2.80 3.73 4.93
N VAL A 43 2.21 4.54 5.79
CA VAL A 43 2.92 5.34 6.80
C VAL A 43 2.27 5.07 8.15
N VAL A 44 3.08 4.74 9.15
CA VAL A 44 2.67 4.56 10.53
C VAL A 44 3.42 5.55 11.40
N SER A 45 2.69 6.32 12.21
CA SER A 45 3.28 7.12 13.29
C SER A 45 2.94 6.47 14.61
N ASP A 46 3.93 6.28 15.48
CA ASP A 46 3.65 5.87 16.86
C ASP A 46 3.38 7.07 17.78
N ARG A 47 3.01 6.78 19.03
CA ARG A 47 2.74 7.80 20.07
C ARG A 47 3.93 8.70 20.39
N SER A 48 5.16 8.26 20.08
CA SER A 48 6.37 9.06 20.27
C SER A 48 6.65 9.99 19.09
N GLY A 49 5.80 9.95 18.06
CA GLY A 49 6.00 10.65 16.79
C GLY A 49 7.02 9.97 15.89
N GLN A 50 7.46 8.74 16.20
CA GLN A 50 8.35 8.02 15.33
C GLN A 50 7.58 7.54 14.10
N LEU A 51 8.09 7.92 12.92
CA LEU A 51 7.52 7.56 11.64
C LEU A 51 8.20 6.32 11.07
N LYS A 52 7.38 5.38 10.59
CA LYS A 52 7.81 4.22 9.79
C LYS A 52 6.99 4.20 8.51
N SER A 53 7.62 3.97 7.37
CA SER A 53 6.91 3.89 6.10
C SER A 53 7.48 2.82 5.18
N ASP A 54 6.60 2.23 4.37
CA ASP A 54 6.91 1.11 3.47
C ASP A 54 5.96 1.04 2.28
N ILE A 55 6.46 0.57 1.13
CA ILE A 55 5.62 0.26 -0.03
C ILE A 55 5.16 -1.18 0.13
N VAL A 56 3.85 -1.35 0.29
CA VAL A 56 3.23 -2.66 0.50
C VAL A 56 3.04 -3.40 -0.82
N TYR A 57 2.59 -2.70 -1.85
CA TYR A 57 2.42 -3.28 -3.18
C TYR A 57 2.95 -2.36 -4.26
N TYR A 58 3.54 -2.96 -5.29
CA TYR A 58 3.95 -2.31 -6.52
C TYR A 58 3.31 -3.00 -7.71
N TYR A 59 2.55 -2.26 -8.49
CA TYR A 59 1.77 -2.76 -9.61
C TYR A 59 2.39 -2.34 -10.94
N ARG A 60 2.35 -3.28 -11.90
CA ARG A 60 2.65 -2.98 -13.30
C ARG A 60 1.45 -2.30 -13.96
N PRO A 61 1.65 -1.55 -15.06
CA PRO A 61 0.58 -0.84 -15.74
C PRO A 61 -0.55 -1.73 -16.28
N SER A 62 -0.27 -3.03 -16.46
CA SER A 62 -1.24 -4.00 -16.96
C SER A 62 -2.28 -4.45 -15.92
N ILE A 63 -2.12 -4.10 -14.65
CA ILE A 63 -3.06 -4.51 -13.59
C ILE A 63 -4.28 -3.59 -13.63
N ALA A 64 -5.48 -4.18 -13.67
CA ALA A 64 -6.72 -3.43 -13.71
C ALA A 64 -6.98 -2.69 -12.38
N ALA A 65 -7.51 -1.46 -12.48
CA ALA A 65 -7.73 -0.57 -11.35
C ALA A 65 -8.60 -1.18 -10.23
N ASP A 66 -9.55 -2.06 -10.58
CA ASP A 66 -10.42 -2.72 -9.60
C ASP A 66 -9.63 -3.58 -8.61
N PHE A 67 -8.54 -4.23 -9.04
CA PHE A 67 -7.68 -5.00 -8.15
C PHE A 67 -6.90 -4.08 -7.19
N LEU A 68 -6.36 -2.97 -7.70
CA LEU A 68 -5.65 -1.97 -6.89
C LEU A 68 -6.60 -1.39 -5.82
N ASN A 69 -7.83 -1.08 -6.22
CA ASN A 69 -8.83 -0.53 -5.32
C ASN A 69 -9.26 -1.53 -4.24
N ALA A 70 -9.45 -2.80 -4.60
CA ALA A 70 -9.78 -3.85 -3.63
C ALA A 70 -8.65 -4.09 -2.61
N ASP A 71 -7.39 -4.12 -3.07
CA ASP A 71 -6.22 -4.25 -2.18
C ASP A 71 -6.08 -3.02 -1.27
N PHE A 72 -6.32 -1.82 -1.80
CA PHE A 72 -6.33 -0.58 -1.01
C PHE A 72 -7.41 -0.62 0.07
N ASP A 73 -8.65 -0.99 -0.28
CA ASP A 73 -9.76 -1.03 0.67
C ASP A 73 -9.52 -2.08 1.77
N LEU A 74 -8.92 -3.21 1.41
CA LEU A 74 -8.51 -4.23 2.37
C LEU A 74 -7.49 -3.68 3.38
N LEU A 75 -6.45 -2.99 2.89
CA LEU A 75 -5.42 -2.38 3.73
C LEU A 75 -5.97 -1.23 4.59
N ALA A 76 -6.82 -0.39 4.02
CA ALA A 76 -7.48 0.73 4.69
C ALA A 76 -8.41 0.26 5.81
N SER A 77 -9.04 -0.90 5.68
CA SER A 77 -9.93 -1.44 6.71
C SER A 77 -9.24 -1.87 8.02
N GLY A 78 -7.92 -1.74 8.13
CA GLY A 78 -7.16 -2.10 9.34
C GLY A 78 -7.10 -3.61 9.62
N ARG A 79 -7.60 -4.44 8.69
CA ARG A 79 -7.61 -5.91 8.82
C ARG A 79 -6.23 -6.56 8.62
N LEU A 80 -5.23 -5.81 8.16
CA LEU A 80 -3.85 -6.29 8.04
C LEU A 80 -3.05 -5.86 9.29
N MET A 81 -3.21 -6.65 10.35
CA MET A 81 -2.55 -6.48 11.63
C MET A 81 -1.13 -7.09 11.60
N SER A 82 -0.12 -6.24 11.78
CA SER A 82 1.33 -6.55 11.81
C SER A 82 2.04 -6.75 10.46
N VAL A 83 3.27 -6.24 10.39
CA VAL A 83 4.23 -6.39 9.27
C VAL A 83 4.42 -7.86 8.88
N ASN A 84 4.34 -8.78 9.83
CA ASN A 84 4.45 -10.23 9.56
C ASN A 84 3.25 -10.79 8.78
N GLN A 85 2.04 -10.23 8.96
CA GLN A 85 0.86 -10.64 8.19
C GLN A 85 0.85 -10.04 6.78
N LEU A 86 1.57 -8.95 6.54
CA LEU A 86 1.72 -8.38 5.20
C LEU A 86 2.62 -9.22 4.31
N HIS A 87 3.78 -9.67 4.79
CA HIS A 87 4.59 -10.63 4.01
C HIS A 87 3.81 -11.94 3.75
N HIS A 88 2.96 -12.35 4.69
CA HIS A 88 2.09 -13.51 4.49
C HIS A 88 0.99 -13.25 3.43
N SER A 89 0.42 -12.05 3.41
CA SER A 89 -0.62 -11.66 2.44
C SER A 89 -0.03 -11.39 1.06
N GLU A 90 1.12 -10.74 0.97
CA GLU A 90 1.96 -10.63 -0.23
C GLU A 90 2.30 -12.01 -0.78
N PHE A 91 2.71 -12.95 0.08
CA PHE A 91 2.96 -14.34 -0.32
C PHE A 91 1.69 -15.02 -0.88
N MET A 92 0.54 -14.83 -0.22
CA MET A 92 -0.72 -15.43 -0.63
C MET A 92 -1.30 -14.83 -1.92
N LEU A 93 -1.18 -13.52 -2.12
CA LEU A 93 -1.63 -12.84 -3.34
C LEU A 93 -0.72 -13.15 -4.53
N ASN A 94 0.60 -13.17 -4.34
CA ASN A 94 1.55 -13.63 -5.37
C ASN A 94 1.33 -15.10 -5.74
N ARG A 95 0.94 -15.95 -4.78
CA ARG A 95 0.58 -17.36 -5.05
C ARG A 95 -0.67 -17.47 -5.90
N ARG A 96 -1.70 -16.65 -5.66
CA ARG A 96 -2.92 -16.60 -6.50
C ARG A 96 -2.61 -16.13 -7.92
N LEU A 97 -1.82 -15.07 -8.09
CA LEU A 97 -1.39 -14.59 -9.41
C LEU A 97 -0.57 -15.63 -10.19
N ARG A 98 0.18 -16.50 -9.50
CA ARG A 98 0.91 -17.62 -10.13
C ARG A 98 0.03 -18.83 -10.45
N ALA A 99 -1.09 -19.01 -9.75
CA ALA A 99 -2.01 -20.13 -9.95
C ALA A 99 -3.03 -19.90 -11.07
N VAL A 100 -3.19 -18.64 -11.54
CA VAL A 100 -4.03 -18.27 -12.70
C VAL A 100 -3.19 -18.28 -13.98
N ARG A 101 -2.36 -19.30 -14.17
CA ARG A 101 -1.55 -19.48 -15.39
C ARG A 101 -2.01 -20.70 -16.16
#